data_AF-A0A1C0TVL1-F1
#
_entry.id   AF-A0A1C0TVL1-F1
#
_cell.length_a   1.000
_cell.length_b   1.000
_cell.length_c   1.000
_cell.angle_alpha   90.00
_cell.angle_beta   90.00
_cell.angle_gamma   90.00
#
_symmetry.space_group_name_H-M   'P 1'
#
loop_
_entity.id
_entity.type
_entity.pdbx_description
1 polymer ?
#
loop_
_entity_poly.entity_id
_entity_poly.type
_entity_poly.pdbx_seq_one_letter_code
_entity_poly.pdbx_strand_id
1 'polypeptide(L)'
;MNKNSVINFVQKLALINEHWSPKVVAQLNDYQLKLVKVKGEFTWHRHVDTDELFLVIKGSMDIHFKDRVVPLTSGEMYVVKKGEEHKPVATDECHILIIEPSGVVNTGDAGGELTADNDIWI
;
A
#
# COMPACT_ATOMS: atom_id res chain seq x y z
N MET A 1 13.94 9.72 -17.77
CA MET A 1 13.01 10.85 -17.49
C MET A 1 11.61 10.36 -17.84
N ASN A 2 10.79 10.03 -16.84
CA ASN A 2 9.41 9.60 -17.09
C ASN A 2 8.64 10.80 -17.68
N LYS A 3 8.13 10.63 -18.90
CA LYS A 3 7.19 11.58 -19.48
C LYS A 3 5.97 11.63 -18.56
N ASN A 4 5.53 12.84 -18.19
CA ASN A 4 4.23 13.07 -17.55
C ASN A 4 3.12 12.60 -18.49
N SER A 5 2.75 11.33 -18.38
CA SER A 5 1.64 10.70 -19.10
C SER A 5 0.54 10.31 -18.11
N VAL A 6 -0.70 10.28 -18.59
CA VAL A 6 -1.84 9.80 -17.80
C VAL A 6 -1.56 8.39 -17.29
N ILE A 7 -1.74 8.17 -15.99
CA ILE A 7 -1.60 6.87 -15.35
C ILE A 7 -2.96 6.17 -15.36
N ASN A 8 -3.01 4.99 -15.96
CA ASN A 8 -4.16 4.10 -15.88
C ASN A 8 -3.84 2.98 -14.87
N PHE A 9 -4.59 2.91 -13.78
CA PHE A 9 -4.32 1.92 -12.73
C PHE A 9 -4.48 0.48 -13.21
N VAL A 10 -5.46 0.19 -14.07
CA VAL A 10 -5.65 -1.16 -14.62
C VAL A 10 -4.43 -1.60 -15.41
N GLN A 11 -3.88 -0.73 -16.26
CA GLN A 11 -2.69 -1.03 -17.05
C GLN A 11 -1.45 -1.22 -16.17
N LYS A 12 -1.26 -0.39 -15.14
CA LYS A 12 -0.12 -0.51 -14.22
C LYS A 12 -0.22 -1.75 -13.33
N LEU A 13 -1.41 -2.05 -12.80
CA LEU A 13 -1.66 -3.28 -12.02
C LEU A 13 -1.45 -4.55 -12.85
N ALA A 14 -1.64 -4.50 -14.17
CA ALA A 14 -1.34 -5.63 -15.06
C ALA A 14 0.17 -5.95 -15.15
N LEU A 15 1.04 -5.02 -14.74
CA LEU A 15 2.51 -5.22 -14.69
C LEU A 15 2.98 -5.86 -13.38
N ILE A 16 2.12 -5.96 -12.37
CA ILE A 16 2.44 -6.48 -11.04
C ILE A 16 1.95 -7.92 -10.94
N ASN A 17 2.83 -8.88 -10.69
CA ASN A 17 2.46 -10.29 -10.53
C ASN A 17 2.57 -10.75 -9.07
N GLU A 18 3.41 -10.08 -8.30
CA GLU A 18 3.72 -10.39 -6.91
C GLU A 18 2.69 -9.76 -5.97
N HIS A 19 2.45 -10.44 -4.83
CA HIS A 19 1.72 -9.84 -3.72
C HIS A 19 2.66 -9.08 -2.79
N TRP A 20 2.14 -8.08 -2.09
CA TRP A 20 2.85 -7.33 -1.05
C TRP A 20 4.15 -6.63 -1.51
N SER A 21 4.31 -6.42 -2.82
CA SER A 21 5.44 -5.70 -3.42
C SER A 21 4.96 -4.40 -4.07
N PRO A 22 4.94 -3.27 -3.33
CA PRO A 22 4.47 -1.99 -3.86
C PRO A 22 5.37 -1.48 -5.00
N LYS A 23 4.74 -0.96 -6.06
CA LYS A 23 5.44 -0.34 -7.19
C LYS A 23 5.04 1.13 -7.33
N VAL A 24 6.01 2.02 -7.46
CA VAL A 24 5.80 3.45 -7.62
C VAL A 24 5.25 3.73 -9.02
N VAL A 25 4.12 4.43 -9.10
CA VAL A 25 3.51 4.85 -10.37
C VAL A 25 3.51 6.36 -10.58
N ALA A 26 3.64 7.13 -9.52
CA ALA A 26 3.78 8.58 -9.56
C ALA A 26 4.41 9.10 -8.26
N GLN A 27 4.92 10.33 -8.32
CA GLN A 27 5.41 11.06 -7.16
C GLN A 27 4.89 12.50 -7.22
N LEU A 28 4.33 12.96 -6.11
CA LEU A 28 3.86 14.32 -5.88
C LEU A 28 4.73 14.93 -4.77
N ASN A 29 5.64 15.83 -5.13
CA ASN A 29 6.65 16.36 -4.21
C ASN A 29 7.43 15.21 -3.53
N ASP A 30 7.34 15.11 -2.22
CA ASP A 30 7.95 14.09 -1.36
C ASP A 30 7.00 12.90 -1.08
N TYR A 31 5.83 12.82 -1.71
CA TYR A 31 4.89 11.70 -1.60
C TYR A 31 4.94 10.79 -2.82
N GLN A 32 4.96 9.48 -2.59
CA GLN A 32 4.82 8.49 -3.64
C GLN A 32 3.42 7.89 -3.66
N LEU A 33 2.96 7.61 -4.87
CA LEU A 33 1.74 6.85 -5.15
C LEU A 33 2.18 5.47 -5.61
N LYS A 34 1.85 4.45 -4.83
CA LYS A 34 2.31 3.07 -5.05
C LYS A 34 1.11 2.16 -5.30
N LEU A 35 1.18 1.32 -6.33
CA LEU A 35 0.19 0.25 -6.57
C LEU A 35 0.71 -1.06 -6.02
N VAL A 36 -0.18 -1.83 -5.39
CA VAL A 36 0.15 -3.16 -4.89
C VAL A 36 -1.07 -4.08 -4.97
N LYS A 37 -0.80 -5.37 -5.23
CA LYS A 37 -1.77 -6.45 -5.07
C LYS A 37 -1.53 -7.10 -3.72
N VAL A 38 -2.57 -7.32 -2.94
CA VAL A 38 -2.49 -7.89 -1.60
C VAL A 38 -3.40 -9.10 -1.48
N LYS A 39 -2.94 -10.14 -0.77
CA LYS A 39 -3.71 -11.35 -0.50
C LYS A 39 -3.14 -12.07 0.71
N GLY A 40 -4.01 -12.61 1.56
CA GLY A 40 -3.64 -13.18 2.86
C GLY A 40 -3.43 -12.08 3.90
N GLU A 41 -2.55 -12.36 4.85
CA GLU A 41 -2.22 -11.44 5.95
C GLU A 41 -0.86 -10.78 5.71
N PHE A 42 -0.76 -9.49 5.99
CA PHE A 42 0.52 -8.81 6.12
C PHE A 42 1.09 -8.96 7.53
N THR A 43 2.28 -8.42 7.79
CA THR A 43 2.82 -8.34 9.15
C THR A 43 2.15 -7.21 9.93
N TRP A 44 2.03 -7.37 11.25
CA TRP A 44 1.81 -6.23 12.14
C TRP A 44 3.02 -5.30 12.03
N HIS A 45 2.76 -4.00 11.86
CA HIS A 45 3.81 -2.99 11.73
C HIS A 45 3.26 -1.61 12.10
N ARG A 46 4.17 -0.64 12.29
CA ARG A 46 3.83 0.78 12.39
C ARG A 46 4.84 1.64 11.62
N HIS A 47 4.37 2.77 11.13
CA HIS A 47 5.23 3.84 10.61
C HIS A 47 5.33 4.95 11.65
N VAL A 48 6.49 5.10 12.28
CA VAL A 48 6.65 6.01 13.43
C VAL A 48 6.42 7.48 13.05
N ASP A 49 6.88 7.88 11.87
CA ASP A 49 6.98 9.29 11.50
C ASP A 49 5.96 9.73 10.45
N THR A 50 5.25 8.79 9.82
CA THR A 50 4.44 9.06 8.62
C THR A 50 3.04 8.46 8.72
N ASP A 51 2.05 9.21 8.24
CA ASP A 51 0.74 8.65 7.92
C ASP A 51 0.85 7.80 6.65
N GLU A 52 -0.03 6.80 6.50
CA GLU A 52 -0.16 5.97 5.31
C GLU A 52 -1.63 5.93 4.88
N LEU A 53 -1.90 6.20 3.60
CA LEU A 53 -3.24 6.10 3.04
C LEU A 53 -3.38 4.83 2.23
N PHE A 54 -4.45 4.09 2.49
CA PHE A 54 -4.91 2.95 1.69
C PHE A 54 -6.15 3.34 0.91
N LEU A 55 -6.16 3.13 -0.41
CA LEU A 55 -7.36 3.25 -1.26
C LEU A 55 -7.57 1.94 -2.01
N VAL A 56 -8.73 1.32 -1.84
CA VAL A 56 -9.06 0.08 -2.55
C VAL A 56 -9.54 0.40 -3.95
N ILE A 57 -8.82 -0.08 -4.96
CA ILE A 57 -9.20 0.06 -6.37
C ILE A 57 -10.12 -1.08 -6.80
N LYS A 58 -9.81 -2.31 -6.37
CA LYS A 58 -10.58 -3.52 -6.71
C LYS A 58 -10.49 -4.54 -5.58
N GLY A 59 -11.60 -5.17 -5.25
CA GLY A 59 -11.69 -6.17 -4.18
C GLY A 59 -12.05 -5.54 -2.84
N SER A 60 -11.59 -6.17 -1.77
CA SER A 60 -11.81 -5.75 -0.38
C SER A 60 -10.65 -6.19 0.51
N MET A 61 -10.40 -5.41 1.55
CA MET A 61 -9.41 -5.72 2.60
C MET A 61 -9.87 -5.15 3.94
N ASP A 62 -9.31 -5.67 5.00
CA ASP A 62 -9.45 -5.15 6.35
C ASP A 62 -8.12 -4.56 6.83
N ILE A 63 -8.18 -3.46 7.58
CA ILE A 63 -7.05 -2.97 8.36
C ILE A 63 -7.33 -3.32 9.82
N HIS A 64 -6.56 -4.25 10.36
CA HIS A 64 -6.67 -4.66 11.74
C HIS A 64 -5.85 -3.72 12.62
N PHE A 65 -6.45 -3.26 13.69
CA PHE A 65 -5.78 -2.57 14.80
C PHE A 65 -5.91 -3.44 16.05
N LYS A 66 -5.25 -3.03 17.13
CA LYS A 66 -5.34 -3.74 18.41
C LYS A 66 -6.75 -3.81 18.97
N ASP A 67 -7.55 -2.77 18.76
CA ASP A 67 -8.87 -2.55 19.38
C ASP A 67 -10.04 -2.60 18.40
N ARG A 68 -9.77 -2.55 17.08
CA ARG A 68 -10.81 -2.47 16.05
C ARG A 68 -10.35 -3.09 14.73
N VAL A 69 -11.32 -3.31 13.84
CA VAL A 69 -11.09 -3.69 12.45
C VAL A 69 -11.80 -2.67 11.56
N VAL A 70 -11.10 -2.19 10.54
CA VAL A 70 -11.63 -1.24 9.55
C VAL A 70 -11.75 -1.95 8.20
N PRO A 71 -12.96 -2.36 7.79
CA PRO A 71 -13.16 -2.95 6.47
C PRO A 71 -13.16 -1.87 5.38
N LEU A 72 -12.59 -2.21 4.23
CA LEU A 72 -12.55 -1.37 3.03
C LEU A 72 -12.92 -2.19 1.80
N THR A 73 -13.71 -1.59 0.93
CA THR A 73 -14.15 -2.13 -0.35
C THR A 73 -13.81 -1.17 -1.49
N SER A 74 -14.01 -1.61 -2.73
CA SER A 74 -13.61 -0.85 -3.92
C SER A 74 -14.20 0.56 -3.96
N GLY A 75 -13.34 1.56 -4.08
CA GLY A 75 -13.68 2.99 -4.04
C GLY A 75 -13.53 3.65 -2.67
N GLU A 76 -13.23 2.90 -1.62
CA GLU A 76 -13.07 3.41 -0.25
C GLU A 76 -11.60 3.59 0.11
N MET A 77 -11.33 4.60 0.95
CA MET A 77 -9.99 4.88 1.47
C MET A 77 -9.98 5.08 2.98
N TYR A 78 -8.85 4.77 3.60
CA TYR A 78 -8.57 5.02 5.01
C TYR A 78 -7.14 5.52 5.21
N VAL A 79 -6.95 6.41 6.17
CA VAL A 79 -5.62 6.89 6.56
C VAL A 79 -5.27 6.29 7.92
N VAL A 80 -4.23 5.47 7.94
CA VAL A 80 -3.60 5.02 9.18
C VAL A 80 -2.70 6.15 9.67
N LYS A 81 -2.87 6.55 10.94
CA LYS A 81 -2.08 7.64 11.50
C LYS A 81 -0.71 7.15 11.93
N LYS A 82 0.29 8.03 11.81
CA LYS A 82 1.64 7.75 12.25
C LYS A 82 1.67 7.19 13.68
N GLY A 83 2.46 6.13 13.87
CA GLY A 83 2.61 5.42 15.13
C GLY A 83 1.49 4.43 15.46
N GLU A 84 0.39 4.38 14.70
CA GLU A 84 -0.62 3.33 14.88
C GLU A 84 -0.12 1.99 14.33
N GLU A 85 -0.06 1.00 15.22
CA GLU A 85 0.24 -0.37 14.85
C GLU A 85 -0.98 -1.01 14.19
N HIS A 86 -0.76 -1.57 13.01
CA HIS A 86 -1.84 -2.12 12.19
C HIS A 86 -1.37 -3.32 11.37
N LYS A 87 -2.33 -4.07 10.83
CA LYS A 87 -2.10 -5.23 9.96
C LYS A 87 -3.14 -5.26 8.83
N PRO A 88 -2.75 -4.99 7.59
CA PRO A 88 -3.55 -5.26 6.40
C PRO A 88 -3.86 -6.75 6.23
N VAL A 89 -5.12 -7.08 5.93
CA VAL A 89 -5.59 -8.45 5.67
C VAL A 89 -6.54 -8.44 4.48
N ALA A 90 -6.35 -9.35 3.52
CA ALA A 90 -7.24 -9.50 2.38
C ALA A 90 -7.50 -11.00 2.12
N THR A 91 -8.74 -11.45 2.34
CA THR A 91 -9.11 -12.87 2.11
C THR A 91 -8.91 -13.28 0.65
N ASP A 92 -9.34 -12.43 -0.27
CA ASP A 92 -9.14 -12.55 -1.71
C ASP A 92 -8.12 -11.53 -2.20
N GLU A 93 -7.68 -11.66 -3.46
CA GLU A 93 -6.77 -10.66 -4.04
C GLU A 93 -7.46 -9.29 -4.11
N CYS A 94 -6.83 -8.30 -3.48
CA CYS A 94 -7.25 -6.92 -3.44
C CYS A 94 -6.19 -6.03 -4.08
N HIS A 95 -6.60 -5.05 -4.88
CA HIS A 95 -5.72 -4.11 -5.56
C HIS A 95 -5.88 -2.76 -4.92
N ILE A 96 -4.79 -2.20 -4.42
CA ILE A 96 -4.82 -0.96 -3.65
C ILE A 96 -3.80 0.06 -4.17
N LEU A 97 -4.11 1.32 -3.91
CA LEU A 97 -3.18 2.43 -3.99
C LEU A 97 -2.74 2.78 -2.56
N ILE A 98 -1.44 2.86 -2.36
CA ILE A 98 -0.82 3.40 -1.15
C ILE A 98 -0.33 4.81 -1.48
N ILE A 99 -0.56 5.76 -0.56
CA ILE A 99 0.03 7.11 -0.62
C ILE A 99 0.74 7.40 0.69
N GLU A 100 2.04 7.65 0.59
CA GLU A 100 2.93 7.84 1.73
C GLU A 100 4.17 8.66 1.30
N PRO A 101 4.95 9.21 2.24
CA PRO A 101 6.22 9.83 1.93
C PRO A 101 7.19 8.87 1.21
N SER A 102 8.04 9.44 0.35
CA SER A 102 9.09 8.71 -0.37
C SER A 102 10.07 8.07 0.62
N GLY A 103 10.54 6.86 0.31
CA GLY A 103 11.53 6.17 1.15
C GLY A 103 10.95 5.43 2.37
N VAL A 104 9.64 5.46 2.59
CA VAL A 104 8.99 4.65 3.64
C VAL A 104 9.09 3.16 3.31
N VAL A 105 9.58 2.38 4.27
CA VAL A 105 9.68 0.91 4.19
C VAL A 105 8.32 0.30 4.48
N ASN A 106 7.81 -0.55 3.60
CA ASN A 106 6.44 -1.08 3.66
C ASN A 106 6.12 -1.90 4.93
N THR A 107 7.11 -2.50 5.58
CA THR A 107 6.95 -3.23 6.84
C THR A 107 7.21 -2.37 8.07
N GLY A 108 7.38 -1.06 7.90
CA GLY A 108 7.67 -0.13 8.99
C GLY A 108 8.87 -0.58 9.83
N ASP A 109 8.62 -0.90 11.10
CA ASP A 109 9.59 -1.38 12.08
C ASP A 109 9.74 -2.91 12.15
N ALA A 110 8.92 -3.68 11.42
CA ALA A 110 8.84 -5.13 11.57
C ALA A 110 9.92 -5.91 10.80
N GLY A 111 10.35 -5.40 9.63
CA GLY A 111 11.26 -6.14 8.74
C GLY A 111 10.66 -7.47 8.24
N GLY A 112 11.53 -8.45 7.95
CA GLY A 112 11.13 -9.81 7.55
C GLY A 112 10.89 -10.01 6.05
N GLU A 113 10.42 -11.21 5.67
CA GLU A 113 10.31 -11.67 4.27
C GLU A 113 9.35 -10.85 3.40
N LEU A 114 8.39 -10.15 4.02
CA LEU A 114 7.44 -9.27 3.34
C LEU A 114 7.99 -7.84 3.14
N THR A 115 9.23 -7.57 3.58
CA THR A 115 9.90 -6.30 3.30
C THR A 115 10.27 -6.26 1.83
N ALA A 116 9.72 -5.28 1.10
CA ALA A 116 9.95 -5.11 -0.32
C ALA A 116 11.04 -4.06 -0.57
N ASP A 117 11.75 -4.20 -1.70
CA ASP A 117 12.61 -3.15 -2.21
C ASP A 117 11.80 -1.87 -2.43
N ASN A 118 12.36 -0.75 -1.97
CA ASN A 118 11.74 0.55 -2.16
C ASN A 118 12.08 1.15 -3.53
N ASP A 119 11.35 2.19 -3.93
CA ASP A 119 11.60 2.95 -5.16
C ASP A 119 11.64 2.11 -6.46
N ILE A 120 10.84 1.03 -6.54
CA ILE A 120 10.67 0.26 -7.78
C ILE A 120 9.58 0.89 -8.64
N TRP A 121 9.98 1.50 -9.76
CA TRP A 121 9.08 2.23 -10.67
C TRP A 121 8.53 1.36 -11.80
N ILE A 122 7.25 1.55 -12.13
CA ILE A 122 6.60 0.93 -13.29
C ILE A 122 5.78 1.92 -14.12
#